data_AF-K0NQX6-F1
#
_entry.id   AF-K0NQX6-F1
#
_cell.length_a   1.000
_cell.length_b   1.000
_cell.length_c   1.000
_cell.angle_alpha   90.00
_cell.angle_beta   90.00
_cell.angle_gamma   90.00
#
_symmetry.space_group_name_H-M   'P 1'
#
loop_
_entity.id
_entity.type
_entity.pdbx_description
1 polymer ?
#
loop_
_entity_poly.entity_id
_entity_poly.type
_entity_poly.pdbx_seq_one_letter_code
_entity_poly.pdbx_strand_id
1 'polypeptide(L)'
;MNDAIDFAINTVFEYGVGIEITYQRLSFQSCAVMQHNLVIINPNANDKANLPFVILHELGYIVLAPLPQELRRNTKPTVLLLR
;
A
#
# COMPACT_ATOMS: atom_id res chain seq x y z
N MET A 1 13.76 -13.39 3.68
CA MET A 1 13.37 -12.30 2.74
C MET A 1 11.86 -12.30 2.53
N ASN A 2 11.25 -13.46 2.28
CA ASN A 2 9.78 -13.60 2.26
C ASN A 2 9.16 -13.16 3.60
N ASP A 3 9.72 -13.58 4.73
CA ASP A 3 9.20 -13.19 6.05
C ASP A 3 9.10 -11.67 6.28
N ALA A 4 10.00 -10.88 5.69
CA ALA A 4 9.98 -9.42 5.81
C ALA A 4 8.93 -8.79 4.88
N ILE A 5 8.72 -9.37 3.70
CA ILE A 5 7.64 -8.96 2.78
C ILE A 5 6.29 -9.32 3.40
N ASP A 6 6.16 -10.54 3.93
CA ASP A 6 4.95 -11.01 4.61
C ASP A 6 4.63 -10.14 5.83
N PHE A 7 5.65 -9.80 6.64
CA PHE A 7 5.50 -8.85 7.73
C PHE A 7 4.96 -7.50 7.23
N ALA A 8 5.57 -6.91 6.19
CA ALA A 8 5.14 -5.62 5.66
C ALA A 8 3.71 -5.66 5.11
N ILE A 9 3.34 -6.72 4.38
CA ILE A 9 1.99 -6.93 3.85
C ILE A 9 0.97 -7.07 5.00
N ASN A 10 1.30 -7.86 6.02
CA ASN A 10 0.42 -8.05 7.18
C ASN A 10 0.23 -6.73 7.94
N THR A 11 1.29 -5.95 8.13
CA THR A 11 1.18 -4.61 8.73
C THR A 11 0.22 -3.72 7.95
N VAL A 12 0.30 -3.68 6.62
CA VAL A 12 -0.62 -2.89 5.79
C VAL A 12 -2.08 -3.32 6.04
N PHE A 13 -2.35 -4.63 6.09
CA PHE A 13 -3.69 -5.15 6.38
C PHE A 13 -4.17 -4.85 7.80
N GLU A 14 -3.28 -4.83 8.80
CA GLU A 14 -3.60 -4.43 10.18
C GLU A 14 -4.08 -2.97 10.27
N TYR A 15 -3.57 -2.09 9.39
CA TYR A 15 -4.08 -0.72 9.26
C TYR A 15 -5.34 -0.60 8.38
N GLY A 16 -5.90 -1.72 7.91
CA GLY A 16 -7.10 -1.76 7.06
C GLY A 16 -6.86 -1.26 5.64
N VAL A 17 -5.61 -1.19 5.20
CA VAL A 17 -5.18 -0.69 3.89
C VAL A 17 -5.12 -1.86 2.91
N GLY A 18 -5.60 -1.67 1.68
CA GLY A 18 -5.50 -2.66 0.61
C GLY A 18 -4.11 -2.67 -0.04
N ILE A 19 -3.77 -3.77 -0.70
CA ILE A 19 -2.58 -3.86 -1.57
C ILE A 19 -3.01 -4.31 -2.96
N GLU A 20 -2.46 -3.65 -3.98
CA GLU A 20 -2.52 -4.09 -5.36
C GLU A 20 -1.11 -4.27 -5.92
N ILE A 21 -0.88 -5.40 -6.61
CA ILE A 21 0.40 -5.68 -7.25
C ILE A 21 0.26 -5.44 -8.75
N THR A 22 1.17 -4.65 -9.31
CA THR A 22 1.20 -4.35 -10.74
C THR A 22 2.58 -4.64 -11.33
N TYR A 23 2.64 -5.02 -12.61
CA TYR A 23 3.89 -5.35 -13.30
C TYR A 23 4.19 -4.35 -14.43
N GLN A 24 4.05 -3.06 -14.11
CA GLN A 24 4.33 -1.97 -15.05
C GLN A 24 5.83 -1.83 -15.35
N ARG A 25 6.17 -0.96 -16.31
CA ARG A 25 7.57 -0.65 -16.65
C ARG A 25 8.32 -0.04 -15.46
N LEU A 26 9.65 -0.15 -15.48
CA LEU A 26 10.59 0.40 -14.47
C LEU A 26 10.35 1.89 -14.14
N SER A 27 9.83 2.67 -15.08
CA SER A 27 9.54 4.09 -14.90
C SER A 27 8.36 4.37 -13.95
N PHE A 28 7.51 3.38 -13.68
CA PHE A 28 6.35 3.51 -12.80
C PHE A 28 6.72 2.99 -11.41
N GLN A 29 6.80 3.89 -10.43
CA GLN A 29 7.12 3.54 -9.04
C GLN A 29 5.90 2.95 -8.32
N SER A 30 6.14 2.28 -7.20
CA SER A 30 5.09 1.97 -6.22
C SER A 30 4.52 3.27 -5.66
N CYS A 31 3.27 3.26 -5.21
CA CYS A 31 2.64 4.46 -4.65
C CYS A 31 1.48 4.17 -3.70
N ALA A 32 1.25 5.10 -2.79
CA ALA A 32 0.06 5.19 -1.97
C ALA A 32 -1.07 5.94 -2.68
N VAL A 33 -2.25 5.33 -2.75
CA VAL A 33 -3.49 5.94 -3.21
C VAL A 33 -4.39 6.22 -2.00
N MET A 34 -4.10 7.32 -1.30
CA MET A 34 -4.74 7.69 -0.03
C MET A 34 -6.28 7.70 -0.09
N GLN A 35 -6.86 8.19 -1.17
CA GLN A 35 -8.32 8.28 -1.36
C GLN A 35 -9.01 6.91 -1.35
N HIS A 36 -8.29 5.85 -1.71
CA HIS A 36 -8.79 4.48 -1.79
C HIS A 36 -8.25 3.59 -0.66
N ASN A 37 -7.48 4.15 0.28
CA ASN A 37 -6.80 3.39 1.32
C ASN A 37 -6.02 2.19 0.75
N LEU A 38 -5.27 2.43 -0.32
CA LEU A 38 -4.65 1.38 -1.15
C LEU A 38 -3.16 1.69 -1.38
N VAL A 39 -2.31 0.67 -1.24
CA VAL A 39 -0.90 0.70 -1.67
C VAL A 39 -0.75 -0.09 -2.96
N ILE A 40 -0.20 0.53 -4.00
CA ILE A 40 0.14 -0.12 -5.26
C ILE A 40 1.62 -0.44 -5.27
N ILE A 41 1.97 -1.71 -5.41
CA ILE A 41 3.36 -2.18 -5.47
C ILE A 41 3.70 -2.54 -6.91
N ASN A 42 4.77 -1.94 -7.44
CA ASN A 42 5.39 -2.37 -8.69
C ASN A 42 6.71 -3.11 -8.39
N PRO A 43 6.73 -4.46 -8.41
CA PRO A 43 7.95 -5.23 -8.16
C PRO A 43 9.00 -5.06 -9.25
N ASN A 44 8.62 -4.64 -10.47
CA ASN A 44 9.59 -4.43 -11.53
C ASN A 44 10.45 -3.20 -11.26
N ALA A 45 9.90 -2.15 -10.66
CA ALA A 45 10.59 -0.89 -10.36
C ALA A 45 11.50 -0.95 -9.13
N ASN A 46 11.49 -2.06 -8.38
CA ASN A 46 12.14 -2.17 -7.08
C ASN A 46 12.94 -3.46 -6.95
N ASP A 47 14.12 -3.37 -6.33
CA ASP A 47 14.85 -4.56 -5.92
C ASP A 47 14.06 -5.35 -4.87
N LYS A 48 14.04 -6.68 -4.99
CA LYS A 48 13.30 -7.56 -4.06
C LYS A 48 13.69 -7.34 -2.60
N ALA A 49 14.95 -7.01 -2.33
CA ALA A 49 15.44 -6.72 -0.99
C ALA A 49 14.82 -5.45 -0.39
N ASN A 50 14.42 -4.49 -1.23
CA ASN A 50 13.84 -3.21 -0.82
C ASN A 50 12.32 -3.24 -0.74
N LEU A 51 11.66 -4.27 -1.26
CA LEU A 51 10.19 -4.37 -1.26
C LEU A 51 9.55 -4.17 0.13
N PRO A 52 10.04 -4.78 1.23
CA PRO A 52 9.47 -4.52 2.55
C PRO A 52 9.50 -3.04 2.94
N PHE A 53 10.61 -2.36 2.64
CA PHE A 53 10.76 -0.94 2.94
C PHE A 53 9.83 -0.09 2.09
N VAL A 54 9.72 -0.39 0.79
CA VAL A 54 8.82 0.31 -0.14
C VAL A 54 7.36 0.18 0.30
N ILE A 55 6.93 -1.04 0.67
CA ILE A 55 5.56 -1.28 1.16
C ILE A 55 5.27 -0.42 2.40
N LEU A 56 6.18 -0.43 3.38
CA LEU A 56 6.01 0.35 4.62
C LEU A 56 6.13 1.87 4.39
N HIS A 57 6.95 2.30 3.43
CA HIS A 57 7.06 3.69 3.05
C HIS A 57 5.74 4.22 2.49
N GLU A 58 5.12 3.50 1.56
CA GLU A 58 3.82 3.88 1.00
C GLU A 58 2.69 3.82 2.05
N LEU A 59 2.70 2.82 2.93
CA LEU A 59 1.79 2.77 4.07
C LEU A 59 1.92 4.03 4.95
N GLY A 60 3.14 4.51 5.17
CA GLY A 60 3.43 5.72 5.93
C GLY A 60 2.68 6.94 5.37
N TYR A 61 2.59 7.09 4.05
CA TYR A 61 1.79 8.17 3.45
C TYR A 61 0.32 8.06 3.79
N ILE A 62 -0.24 6.87 3.94
CA ILE A 62 -1.65 6.69 4.26
C ILE A 62 -1.93 6.93 5.74
N VAL A 63 -1.07 6.40 6.61
CA VAL A 63 -1.29 6.43 8.07
C VAL A 63 -0.86 7.75 8.70
N LEU A 64 0.23 8.35 8.19
CA LEU A 64 0.88 9.51 8.81
C LEU A 64 0.61 10.83 8.09
N ALA A 65 0.10 10.81 6.85
CA ALA A 65 -0.28 12.07 6.21
C ALA A 65 -1.45 12.71 6.97
N PRO A 66 -1.40 14.03 7.23
CA PRO A 66 -2.54 14.73 7.79
C PRO A 66 -3.67 14.71 6.76
N LEU A 67 -4.65 13.81 6.95
CA LEU A 67 -5.90 13.87 6.21
C LEU A 67 -6.48 15.29 6.38
N PRO A 68 -6.83 16.01 5.29
CA PRO A 68 -7.75 17.12 5.39
C PRO A 68 -8.99 16.63 6.14
N GLN A 69 -9.43 17.39 7.15
CA GLN A 69 -10.45 16.97 8.13
C GLN A 69 -11.78 16.49 7.49
N GLU A 70 -12.01 16.81 6.21
CA GLU A 70 -13.21 16.48 5.45
C GLU A 70 -13.33 14.99 5.06
N LEU A 71 -12.23 14.23 4.99
CA LEU A 71 -12.24 12.83 4.55
C LEU A 71 -12.45 11.79 5.67
N ARG A 72 -12.39 12.19 6.95
CA ARG A 72 -12.51 11.27 8.09
C ARG A 72 -13.94 10.75 8.35
N ARG A 73 -14.95 11.24 7.63
CA ARG A 73 -16.36 10.97 7.98
C ARG A 73 -17.02 9.75 7.32
N ASN A 74 -16.38 9.00 6.42
CA ASN A 74 -17.16 8.04 5.61
C ASN A 74 -16.55 6.70 5.17
N THR A 75 -15.44 6.23 5.72
CA THR A 75 -14.90 4.92 5.32
C THR A 75 -15.33 3.79 6.25
N LYS A 76 -16.47 3.16 5.92
CA LYS A 76 -16.69 1.75 6.28
C LYS A 76 -15.79 0.88 5.38
N PRO A 77 -15.14 -0.17 5.91
CA PRO A 77 -14.29 -1.04 5.11
C PRO A 77 -15.13 -1.77 4.05
N THR A 78 -14.86 -1.50 2.78
CA THR A 78 -15.46 -2.23 1.65
C THR A 78 -14.45 -3.25 1.18
N VAL A 79 -14.69 -4.52 1.49
CA VAL A 79 -13.94 -5.65 0.93
C VAL A 79 -14.44 -5.87 -0.51
N LEU A 80 -13.66 -5.44 -1.49
CA LEU A 80 -13.91 -5.75 -2.90
C LEU A 80 -13.23 -7.09 -3.25
N LEU A 81 -14.00 -8.17 -3.18
CA LEU A 81 -13.65 -9.44 -3.80
C LEU A 81 -14.04 -9.35 -5.28
N LEU A 82 -13.06 -9.19 -6.18
CA LEU A 82 -13.29 -9.35 -7.62
C LEU A 82 -13.08 -10.82 -7.99
N ARG A 83 -14.11 -11.40 -8.62
CA ARG A 83 -14.13 -12.74 -9.23
C ARG A 83 -13.46 -12.73 -10.59
#